data_AF-A0A5Q4SBV4-F1
#
_entry.id   AF-A0A5Q4SBV4-F1
#
_cell.length_a   1.000
_cell.length_b   1.000
_cell.length_c   1.000
_cell.angle_alpha   90.00
_cell.angle_beta   90.00
_cell.angle_gamma   90.00
#
_symmetry.space_group_name_H-M   'P 1'
#
loop_
_entity.id
_entity.type
_entity.pdbx_description
1 polymer ?
#
loop_
_entity_poly.entity_id
_entity_poly.type
_entity_poly.pdbx_seq_one_letter_code
_entity_poly.pdbx_strand_id
1 'polypeptide(L)'
;MPLNPFLAKKSHLLEGLGWADLQSDPEAMARFTEYFRDPDQWTMPDVSVEDRKVPGPHGEVPVRIYSPRDTSHGAVLWLHGGGFSSGDLDMPEAHLVSAELAARARTSVVSVDYRLAVDGTHYPVPVDDAHAAWLWLAGEWSARSGPICLGGASAGAALALSTAIRLRDRDELRPAALLLAYPFVHFPAPALDETAAARMRDVPQLLRFTTESIEHMVHTYAGRLTDLPPDAMPGAANLAGLPPTGLVLSEYDDLRPSGDLLARQLEESGVPVRTYLATGMMHGHLNRGPSLEEVDRSLDFFVATLLGRPPALDE
;
A
#
# COMPACT_ATOMS: atom_id res chain seq x y z
N MET A 1 14.78 7.78 14.65
CA MET A 1 16.22 7.66 14.33
C MET A 1 16.54 8.64 13.20
N PRO A 2 17.81 8.89 12.80
CA PRO A 2 18.06 9.62 11.55
C PRO A 2 17.47 8.84 10.35
N LEU A 3 17.30 9.53 9.22
CA LEU A 3 16.95 8.90 7.95
C LEU A 3 17.94 7.75 7.66
N ASN A 4 17.44 6.68 7.04
CA ASN A 4 18.26 5.51 6.72
C ASN A 4 19.58 5.96 6.05
N PRO A 5 20.76 5.53 6.54
CA PRO A 5 22.04 6.03 6.06
C PRO A 5 22.28 5.86 4.56
N PHE A 6 21.73 4.80 3.95
CA PHE A 6 21.80 4.60 2.50
C PHE A 6 21.00 5.67 1.74
N LEU A 7 19.77 5.93 2.18
CA LEU A 7 18.91 6.94 1.56
C LEU A 7 19.45 8.36 1.78
N ALA A 8 19.93 8.65 2.99
CA ALA A 8 20.50 9.96 3.36
C ALA A 8 21.71 10.33 2.51
N LYS A 9 22.61 9.38 2.23
CA LYS A 9 23.77 9.61 1.35
C LYS A 9 23.37 10.00 -0.08
N LYS A 10 22.18 9.58 -0.52
CA LYS A 10 21.66 9.79 -1.88
C LYS A 10 20.76 11.03 -2.00
N SER A 11 20.38 11.68 -0.91
CA SER A 11 19.46 12.83 -0.92
C SER A 11 19.89 13.97 -1.85
N HIS A 12 21.20 14.19 -2.02
CA HIS A 12 21.75 15.19 -2.95
C HIS A 12 21.32 14.97 -4.42
N LEU A 13 21.01 13.72 -4.80
CA LEU A 13 20.53 13.41 -6.15
C LEU A 13 19.17 14.03 -6.44
N LEU A 14 18.36 14.30 -5.42
CA LEU A 14 17.04 14.90 -5.56
C LEU A 14 17.02 16.40 -5.24
N GLU A 15 18.15 16.98 -4.84
CA GLU A 15 18.23 18.38 -4.46
C GLU A 15 17.91 19.29 -5.67
N GLY A 16 16.96 20.21 -5.46
CA GLY A 16 16.51 21.16 -6.47
C GLY A 16 15.60 20.58 -7.56
N LEU A 17 15.25 19.29 -7.52
CA LEU A 17 14.37 18.68 -8.51
C LEU A 17 12.89 18.86 -8.16
N GLY A 18 12.08 19.20 -9.17
CA GLY A 18 10.63 19.13 -9.18
C GLY A 18 10.09 18.12 -10.19
N TRP A 19 8.80 17.81 -10.11
CA TRP A 19 8.13 16.85 -11.01
C TRP A 19 8.19 17.27 -12.48
N ALA A 20 8.16 18.58 -12.77
CA ALA A 20 8.28 19.10 -14.15
C ALA A 20 9.67 18.85 -14.76
N ASP A 21 10.72 18.88 -13.94
CA ASP A 21 12.09 18.62 -14.39
C ASP A 21 12.22 17.16 -14.85
N LEU A 22 11.63 16.22 -14.11
CA LEU A 22 11.64 14.80 -14.47
C LEU A 22 11.03 14.51 -15.85
N GLN A 23 10.10 15.34 -16.30
CA GLN A 23 9.44 15.17 -17.61
C GLN A 23 10.22 15.82 -18.76
N SER A 24 11.08 16.80 -18.47
CA SER A 24 11.67 17.67 -19.48
C SER A 24 13.20 17.59 -19.54
N ASP A 25 13.86 17.10 -18.49
CA ASP A 25 15.30 16.98 -18.36
C ASP A 25 15.74 15.51 -18.14
N PRO A 26 16.42 14.90 -19.13
CA PRO A 26 16.98 13.55 -18.99
C PRO A 26 18.00 13.42 -17.84
N GLU A 27 18.73 14.48 -17.48
CA GLU A 27 19.68 14.44 -16.36
C GLU A 27 18.94 14.38 -15.02
N ALA A 28 17.89 15.19 -14.84
CA ALA A 28 16.99 15.09 -13.69
C ALA A 28 16.40 13.68 -13.56
N MET A 29 15.91 13.08 -14.66
CA MET A 29 15.41 11.70 -14.66
C MET A 29 16.50 10.67 -14.33
N ALA A 30 17.73 10.84 -14.81
CA ALA A 30 18.85 9.97 -14.50
C ALA A 30 19.21 10.04 -13.00
N ARG A 31 19.26 11.24 -12.41
CA ARG A 31 19.47 11.45 -10.97
C ARG A 31 18.35 10.83 -10.13
N PHE A 32 17.10 10.99 -10.57
CA PHE A 32 15.94 10.37 -9.92
C PHE A 32 16.04 8.84 -9.95
N THR A 33 16.32 8.27 -11.12
CA THR A 33 16.52 6.82 -11.27
C THR A 33 17.69 6.31 -10.42
N GLU A 34 18.78 7.06 -10.38
CA GLU A 34 19.92 6.75 -9.51
C GLU A 34 19.51 6.73 -8.05
N TYR A 35 18.72 7.70 -7.58
CA TYR A 35 18.19 7.72 -6.21
C TYR A 35 17.41 6.45 -5.88
N PHE A 36 16.60 5.98 -6.83
CA PHE A 36 15.76 4.79 -6.69
C PHE A 36 16.47 3.45 -6.91
N ARG A 37 17.73 3.43 -7.34
CA ARG A 37 18.51 2.20 -7.42
C ARG A 37 18.88 1.66 -6.04
N ASP A 38 18.52 0.41 -5.77
CA ASP A 38 18.84 -0.26 -4.52
C ASP A 38 20.29 -0.79 -4.48
N PRO A 39 20.83 -1.12 -3.29
CA PRO A 39 22.21 -1.61 -3.16
C PRO A 39 22.46 -2.88 -3.97
N ASP A 40 21.51 -3.81 -3.88
CA ASP A 40 21.55 -5.10 -4.58
C ASP A 40 20.36 -5.22 -5.53
N GLN A 41 20.60 -5.86 -6.68
CA GLN A 41 19.53 -6.18 -7.61
C GLN A 41 18.61 -7.25 -6.98
N TRP A 42 17.33 -6.93 -6.85
CA TRP A 42 16.33 -7.90 -6.45
C TRP A 42 16.23 -9.04 -7.47
N THR A 43 16.13 -10.27 -6.98
CA THR A 43 15.91 -11.46 -7.79
C THR A 43 14.57 -12.06 -7.43
N MET A 44 13.76 -12.35 -8.44
CA MET A 44 12.46 -13.00 -8.29
C MET A 44 12.60 -14.31 -7.49
N PRO A 45 11.90 -14.48 -6.35
CA PRO A 45 11.86 -15.76 -5.63
C PRO A 45 11.15 -16.83 -6.47
N ASP A 46 11.31 -18.11 -6.11
CA ASP A 46 10.74 -19.21 -6.90
C ASP A 46 9.21 -19.32 -6.74
N VAL A 47 8.50 -18.53 -7.55
CA VAL A 47 7.04 -18.50 -7.68
C VAL A 47 6.65 -18.55 -9.17
N SER A 48 5.46 -19.04 -9.47
CA SER A 48 4.86 -18.89 -10.80
C SER A 48 4.11 -17.57 -10.90
N VAL A 49 4.18 -16.92 -12.05
CA VAL A 49 3.49 -15.66 -12.34
C VAL A 49 2.55 -15.85 -13.54
N GLU A 50 1.30 -15.43 -13.40
CA GLU A 50 0.28 -15.51 -14.46
C GLU A 50 -0.56 -14.23 -14.51
N ASP A 51 -0.68 -13.63 -15.69
CA ASP A 51 -1.57 -12.48 -15.91
C ASP A 51 -2.96 -12.96 -16.33
N ARG A 52 -3.99 -12.40 -15.71
CA ARG A 52 -5.40 -12.66 -16.02
C ARG A 52 -6.19 -11.37 -16.08
N LYS A 53 -7.43 -11.51 -16.53
CA LYS A 53 -8.45 -10.47 -16.47
C LYS A 53 -9.67 -11.03 -15.73
N VAL A 54 -10.20 -10.27 -14.80
CA VAL A 54 -11.35 -10.67 -13.97
C VAL A 54 -12.53 -9.76 -14.27
N PRO A 55 -13.78 -10.24 -14.16
CA PRO A 55 -14.95 -9.42 -14.45
C PRO A 55 -15.09 -8.29 -13.42
N GLY A 56 -15.29 -7.06 -13.89
CA GLY A 56 -15.58 -5.88 -13.07
C GLY A 56 -16.76 -5.07 -13.62
N PRO A 57 -17.36 -4.18 -12.80
CA PRO A 57 -18.57 -3.44 -13.16
C PRO A 57 -18.35 -2.43 -14.30
N HIS A 58 -17.11 -1.98 -14.52
CA HIS A 58 -16.76 -1.07 -15.62
C HIS A 58 -15.87 -1.74 -16.68
N GLY A 59 -16.00 -3.07 -16.81
CA GLY A 59 -15.22 -3.90 -17.72
C GLY A 59 -14.23 -4.81 -16.98
N GLU A 60 -13.45 -5.56 -17.75
CA GLU A 60 -12.42 -6.45 -17.21
C GLU A 60 -11.36 -5.68 -16.40
N VAL A 61 -10.92 -6.26 -15.28
CA VAL A 61 -9.84 -5.74 -14.41
C VAL A 61 -8.63 -6.64 -14.57
N PRO A 62 -7.47 -6.14 -15.03
CA PRO A 62 -6.25 -6.95 -15.10
C PRO A 62 -5.74 -7.29 -13.70
N VAL A 63 -5.24 -8.51 -13.55
CA VAL A 63 -4.60 -8.99 -12.32
C VAL A 63 -3.37 -9.81 -12.67
N ARG A 64 -2.38 -9.82 -11.77
CA ARG A 64 -1.22 -10.71 -11.83
C ARG A 64 -1.21 -11.62 -10.61
N ILE A 65 -1.16 -12.91 -10.87
CA ILE A 65 -1.25 -13.97 -9.87
C ILE A 65 0.14 -14.54 -9.63
N TYR A 66 0.60 -14.49 -8.39
CA TYR A 66 1.82 -15.10 -7.90
C TYR A 66 1.42 -16.32 -7.09
N SER A 67 1.95 -17.49 -7.43
CA SER A 67 1.67 -18.73 -6.69
C SER A 67 2.96 -19.43 -6.28
N PRO A 68 3.02 -19.97 -5.05
CA PRO A 68 4.10 -20.87 -4.68
C PRO A 68 4.08 -22.10 -5.60
N ARG A 69 5.24 -22.72 -5.81
CA ARG A 69 5.33 -23.97 -6.61
C ARG A 69 4.54 -25.13 -6.02
N ASP A 70 4.36 -25.10 -4.69
CA ASP A 70 3.64 -26.10 -3.93
C ASP A 70 2.16 -25.72 -3.74
N THR A 71 1.39 -26.55 -3.04
CA THR A 71 0.03 -26.19 -2.62
C THR A 71 0.06 -24.93 -1.75
N SER A 72 -0.60 -23.89 -2.22
CA SER A 72 -0.80 -22.64 -1.48
C SER A 72 -1.73 -22.82 -0.27
N HIS A 73 -1.40 -22.15 0.83
CA HIS A 73 -2.09 -22.20 2.11
C HIS A 73 -3.14 -21.09 2.33
N GLY A 74 -3.39 -20.27 1.31
CA GLY A 74 -4.33 -19.15 1.39
C GLY A 74 -4.24 -18.24 0.16
N ALA A 75 -4.88 -17.08 0.24
CA ALA A 75 -4.76 -16.06 -0.79
C ALA A 75 -4.68 -14.65 -0.22
N VAL A 76 -4.06 -13.75 -0.97
CA VAL A 76 -4.00 -12.31 -0.68
C VAL A 76 -4.42 -11.54 -1.92
N LEU A 77 -5.38 -10.63 -1.80
CA LEU A 77 -5.57 -9.59 -2.81
C LEU A 77 -4.67 -8.41 -2.43
N TRP A 78 -3.83 -7.95 -3.36
CA TRP A 78 -2.90 -6.84 -3.15
C TRP A 78 -3.20 -5.66 -4.07
N LEU A 79 -3.28 -4.46 -3.50
CA LEU A 79 -3.56 -3.22 -4.20
C LEU A 79 -2.35 -2.28 -4.08
N HIS A 80 -1.75 -1.96 -5.22
CA HIS A 80 -0.57 -1.08 -5.25
C HIS A 80 -0.91 0.37 -4.87
N GLY A 81 0.10 1.18 -4.55
CA GLY A 81 -0.06 2.60 -4.25
C GLY A 81 -0.08 3.47 -5.50
N GLY A 82 0.57 4.64 -5.44
CA GLY A 82 0.64 5.58 -6.56
C GLY A 82 -0.43 6.68 -6.55
N GLY A 83 -0.94 7.04 -5.37
CA GLY A 83 -1.82 8.21 -5.22
C GLY A 83 -3.13 8.13 -5.99
N PHE A 84 -3.62 6.91 -6.23
CA PHE A 84 -4.80 6.58 -7.05
C PHE A 84 -4.66 6.88 -8.55
N SER A 85 -3.65 7.63 -8.99
CA SER A 85 -3.51 8.13 -10.37
C SER A 85 -2.26 7.62 -11.10
N SER A 86 -1.47 6.76 -10.46
CA SER A 86 -0.25 6.16 -11.03
C SER A 86 0.00 4.76 -10.45
N GLY A 87 0.99 4.06 -11.00
CA GLY A 87 1.33 2.69 -10.62
C GLY A 87 0.69 1.66 -11.57
N ASP A 88 1.25 0.45 -11.54
CA ASP A 88 0.83 -0.69 -12.34
C ASP A 88 1.33 -2.00 -11.71
N LEU A 89 1.17 -3.12 -12.41
CA LEU A 89 1.61 -4.44 -11.95
C LEU A 89 3.12 -4.69 -12.03
N ASP A 90 3.88 -3.79 -12.66
CA ASP A 90 5.34 -3.87 -12.82
C ASP A 90 6.09 -3.03 -11.79
N MET A 91 5.43 -2.09 -11.10
CA MET A 91 6.04 -1.33 -10.01
C MET A 91 6.50 -2.25 -8.86
N PRO A 92 7.64 -1.98 -8.19
CA PRO A 92 8.14 -2.91 -7.17
C PRO A 92 7.17 -3.14 -5.99
N GLU A 93 6.44 -2.10 -5.56
CA GLU A 93 5.42 -2.24 -4.51
C GLU A 93 4.24 -3.15 -4.91
N ALA A 94 4.04 -3.43 -6.20
CA ALA A 94 3.12 -4.45 -6.69
C ALA A 94 3.86 -5.77 -6.90
N HIS A 95 4.86 -5.78 -7.79
CA HIS A 95 5.50 -6.97 -8.31
C HIS A 95 6.37 -7.69 -7.28
N LEU A 96 7.32 -6.96 -6.70
CA LEU A 96 8.27 -7.51 -5.74
C LEU A 96 7.54 -7.93 -4.47
N VAL A 97 6.67 -7.06 -3.93
CA VAL A 97 5.92 -7.36 -2.70
C VAL A 97 5.07 -8.60 -2.88
N SER A 98 4.35 -8.72 -4.00
CA SER A 98 3.50 -9.89 -4.25
C SER A 98 4.30 -11.19 -4.36
N ALA A 99 5.45 -11.15 -5.04
CA ALA A 99 6.33 -12.30 -5.16
C ALA A 99 6.94 -12.72 -3.81
N GLU A 100 7.42 -11.76 -3.02
CA GLU A 100 7.99 -11.98 -1.68
C GLU A 100 6.93 -12.55 -0.72
N LEU A 101 5.73 -11.96 -0.67
CA LEU A 101 4.64 -12.48 0.16
C LEU A 101 4.23 -13.90 -0.27
N ALA A 102 4.13 -14.15 -1.58
CA ALA A 102 3.77 -15.47 -2.09
C ALA A 102 4.81 -16.54 -1.70
N ALA A 103 6.09 -16.22 -1.83
CA ALA A 103 7.19 -17.12 -1.48
C ALA A 103 7.30 -17.36 0.03
N ARG A 104 7.36 -16.29 0.84
CA ARG A 104 7.60 -16.37 2.29
C ARG A 104 6.42 -16.97 3.06
N ALA A 105 5.19 -16.57 2.72
CA ALA A 105 3.99 -17.06 3.40
C ALA A 105 3.40 -18.32 2.76
N ARG A 106 3.94 -18.77 1.61
CA ARG A 106 3.41 -19.90 0.82
C ARG A 106 1.92 -19.73 0.52
N THR A 107 1.54 -18.53 0.13
CA THR A 107 0.16 -18.12 -0.20
C THR A 107 0.11 -17.66 -1.65
N SER A 108 -1.05 -17.75 -2.29
CA SER A 108 -1.21 -17.08 -3.58
C SER A 108 -1.42 -15.58 -3.33
N VAL A 109 -0.85 -14.74 -4.20
CA VAL A 109 -1.06 -13.29 -4.15
C VAL A 109 -1.61 -12.85 -5.50
N VAL A 110 -2.71 -12.11 -5.49
CA VAL A 110 -3.35 -11.53 -6.68
C VAL A 110 -3.19 -10.03 -6.59
N SER A 111 -2.24 -9.49 -7.34
CA SER A 111 -2.03 -8.05 -7.48
C SER A 111 -3.00 -7.51 -8.52
N VAL A 112 -3.67 -6.40 -8.22
CA VAL A 112 -4.72 -5.83 -9.08
C VAL A 112 -4.23 -4.57 -9.79
N ASP A 113 -4.47 -4.50 -11.09
CA ASP A 113 -4.29 -3.30 -11.92
C ASP A 113 -5.61 -2.54 -11.96
N TYR A 114 -5.98 -1.93 -10.84
CA TYR A 114 -7.25 -1.22 -10.73
C TYR A 114 -7.24 0.04 -11.61
N ARG A 115 -8.39 0.45 -12.14
CA ARG A 115 -8.43 1.67 -12.96
C ARG A 115 -8.00 2.88 -12.14
N LEU A 116 -7.01 3.60 -12.66
CA LEU A 116 -6.48 4.81 -12.04
C LEU A 116 -7.44 5.98 -12.20
N ALA A 117 -7.41 6.91 -11.26
CA ALA A 117 -8.16 8.16 -11.28
C ALA A 117 -7.53 9.19 -12.24
N VAL A 118 -7.54 8.85 -13.53
CA VAL A 118 -7.04 9.67 -14.65
C VAL A 118 -8.07 9.70 -15.77
N ASP A 119 -7.94 10.64 -16.70
CA ASP A 119 -8.78 10.73 -17.91
C ASP A 119 -10.30 10.74 -17.63
N GLY A 120 -10.72 11.41 -16.54
CA GLY A 120 -12.13 11.51 -16.12
C GLY A 120 -12.63 10.34 -15.27
N THR A 121 -11.77 9.37 -14.97
CA THR A 121 -12.03 8.33 -13.97
C THR A 121 -11.85 8.92 -12.58
N HIS A 122 -12.83 8.66 -11.70
CA HIS A 122 -12.82 9.08 -10.30
C HIS A 122 -13.43 7.97 -9.43
N TYR A 123 -13.40 8.13 -8.11
CA TYR A 123 -14.25 7.38 -7.18
C TYR A 123 -15.71 7.36 -7.70
N PRO A 124 -16.41 6.21 -7.67
CA PRO A 124 -16.01 4.95 -7.01
C PRO A 124 -15.26 3.95 -7.90
N VAL A 125 -14.87 4.29 -9.12
CA VAL A 125 -14.34 3.31 -10.09
C VAL A 125 -13.15 2.49 -9.57
N PRO A 126 -12.10 3.07 -8.95
CA PRO A 126 -10.97 2.28 -8.45
C PRO A 126 -11.35 1.30 -7.34
N VAL A 127 -12.23 1.72 -6.42
CA VAL A 127 -12.70 0.86 -5.31
C VAL A 127 -13.73 -0.18 -5.77
N ASP A 128 -14.49 0.11 -6.84
CA ASP A 128 -15.36 -0.86 -7.50
C ASP A 128 -14.54 -2.01 -8.11
N ASP A 129 -13.38 -1.71 -8.72
CA ASP A 129 -12.46 -2.73 -9.25
C ASP A 129 -11.84 -3.58 -8.14
N ALA A 130 -11.36 -2.94 -7.06
CA ALA A 130 -10.84 -3.65 -5.91
C ALA A 130 -11.88 -4.58 -5.29
N HIS A 131 -13.13 -4.13 -5.17
CA HIS A 131 -14.26 -4.93 -4.69
C HIS A 131 -14.60 -6.09 -5.63
N ALA A 132 -14.64 -5.86 -6.95
CA ALA A 132 -14.90 -6.91 -7.93
C ALA A 132 -13.79 -7.98 -7.95
N ALA A 133 -12.52 -7.56 -7.89
CA ALA A 133 -11.38 -8.46 -7.82
C ALA A 133 -11.40 -9.29 -6.52
N TRP A 134 -11.83 -8.71 -5.40
CA TRP A 134 -12.06 -9.45 -4.16
C TRP A 134 -13.13 -10.52 -4.32
N LEU A 135 -14.31 -10.17 -4.84
CA LEU A 135 -15.41 -11.13 -5.01
C LEU A 135 -15.02 -12.27 -5.95
N TRP A 136 -14.28 -11.97 -7.01
CA TRP A 136 -13.71 -12.98 -7.89
C TRP A 136 -12.73 -13.90 -7.14
N LEU A 137 -11.77 -13.34 -6.40
CA LEU A 137 -10.80 -14.11 -5.64
C LEU A 137 -11.49 -15.00 -4.60
N ALA A 138 -12.45 -14.45 -3.86
CA ALA A 138 -13.27 -15.15 -2.89
C ALA A 138 -14.03 -16.32 -3.54
N GLY A 139 -14.59 -16.14 -4.73
CA GLY A 139 -15.24 -17.21 -5.50
C GLY A 139 -14.29 -18.34 -5.84
N GLU A 140 -13.11 -18.02 -6.36
CA GLU A 140 -12.07 -19.00 -6.74
C GLU A 140 -11.47 -19.75 -5.53
N TRP A 141 -11.35 -19.08 -4.38
CA TRP A 141 -10.63 -19.61 -3.21
C TRP A 141 -11.50 -20.09 -2.06
N SER A 142 -12.80 -19.77 -2.01
CA SER A 142 -13.69 -20.17 -0.91
C SER A 142 -13.80 -21.68 -0.72
N ALA A 143 -13.60 -22.48 -1.78
CA ALA A 143 -13.59 -23.94 -1.71
C ALA A 143 -12.23 -24.52 -1.25
N ARG A 144 -11.20 -23.69 -1.11
CA ARG A 144 -9.83 -24.09 -0.74
C ARG A 144 -9.66 -23.89 0.77
N SER A 145 -8.85 -24.74 1.40
CA SER A 145 -8.50 -24.57 2.81
C SER A 145 -7.44 -23.46 2.94
N GLY A 146 -7.78 -22.37 3.63
CA GLY A 146 -6.84 -21.28 3.92
C GLY A 146 -7.52 -19.91 4.09
N PRO A 147 -6.90 -18.98 4.84
CA PRO A 147 -7.41 -17.61 4.94
C PRO A 147 -7.29 -16.87 3.60
N ILE A 148 -8.22 -15.95 3.35
CA ILE A 148 -8.13 -14.96 2.28
C ILE A 148 -7.94 -13.60 2.95
N CYS A 149 -6.84 -12.91 2.64
CA CYS A 149 -6.50 -11.62 3.21
C CYS A 149 -6.54 -10.53 2.13
N LEU A 150 -6.69 -9.28 2.55
CA LEU A 150 -6.73 -8.11 1.68
C LEU A 150 -5.64 -7.14 2.12
N GLY A 151 -4.86 -6.62 1.18
CA GLY A 151 -3.81 -5.68 1.50
C GLY A 151 -3.57 -4.68 0.41
N GLY A 152 -2.78 -3.67 0.76
CA GLY A 152 -2.30 -2.69 -0.18
C GLY A 152 -1.37 -1.69 0.47
N ALA A 153 -0.85 -0.78 -0.35
CA ALA A 153 0.11 0.22 0.06
C ALA A 153 -0.35 1.62 -0.31
N SER A 154 -0.11 2.61 0.56
CA SER A 154 -0.45 4.02 0.33
C SER A 154 -1.93 4.20 -0.09
N ALA A 155 -2.20 4.69 -1.29
CA ALA A 155 -3.53 4.76 -1.88
C ALA A 155 -4.23 3.39 -2.02
N GLY A 156 -3.49 2.34 -2.38
CA GLY A 156 -4.01 0.97 -2.41
C GLY A 156 -4.40 0.44 -1.02
N ALA A 157 -3.73 0.90 0.04
CA ALA A 157 -4.16 0.60 1.41
C ALA A 157 -5.50 1.27 1.75
N ALA A 158 -5.77 2.46 1.18
CA ALA A 158 -7.08 3.08 1.29
C ALA A 158 -8.14 2.28 0.52
N LEU A 159 -7.86 1.87 -0.72
CA LEU A 159 -8.77 1.02 -1.48
C LEU A 159 -9.04 -0.30 -0.75
N ALA A 160 -8.03 -0.92 -0.14
CA ALA A 160 -8.17 -2.15 0.65
C ALA A 160 -9.11 -1.93 1.85
N LEU A 161 -8.92 -0.84 2.61
CA LEU A 161 -9.78 -0.51 3.74
C LEU A 161 -11.23 -0.20 3.30
N SER A 162 -11.41 0.57 2.23
CA SER A 162 -12.72 0.86 1.64
C SER A 162 -13.44 -0.41 1.18
N THR A 163 -12.73 -1.33 0.51
CA THR A 163 -13.27 -2.62 0.10
C THR A 163 -13.68 -3.45 1.32
N ALA A 164 -12.87 -3.49 2.38
CA ALA A 164 -13.22 -4.20 3.62
C ALA A 164 -14.49 -3.65 4.29
N ILE A 165 -14.65 -2.33 4.30
CA ILE A 165 -15.86 -1.64 4.78
C ILE A 165 -17.07 -2.06 3.94
N ARG A 166 -16.97 -2.03 2.61
CA ARG A 166 -18.06 -2.45 1.70
C ARG A 166 -18.46 -3.90 1.93
N LEU A 167 -17.50 -4.81 2.06
CA LEU A 167 -17.75 -6.23 2.29
C LEU A 167 -18.50 -6.45 3.61
N ARG A 168 -18.11 -5.74 4.67
CA ARG A 168 -18.82 -5.79 5.96
C ARG A 168 -20.25 -5.25 5.83
N ASP A 169 -20.41 -4.08 5.23
CA ASP A 169 -21.70 -3.38 5.17
C ASP A 169 -22.70 -4.08 4.23
N ARG A 170 -22.21 -4.88 3.27
CA ARG A 170 -23.02 -5.70 2.35
C ARG A 170 -23.17 -7.17 2.79
N ASP A 171 -22.60 -7.53 3.93
CA ASP A 171 -22.58 -8.91 4.46
C ASP A 171 -22.00 -9.95 3.47
N GLU A 172 -20.95 -9.56 2.75
CA GLU A 172 -20.20 -10.40 1.82
C GLU A 172 -19.02 -11.11 2.54
N LEU A 173 -18.35 -12.06 1.86
CA LEU A 173 -17.21 -12.78 2.44
C LEU A 173 -16.10 -11.79 2.82
N ARG A 174 -15.77 -11.72 4.11
CA ARG A 174 -14.81 -10.76 4.68
C ARG A 174 -13.38 -11.31 4.67
N PRO A 175 -12.35 -10.44 4.58
CA PRO A 175 -10.98 -10.88 4.73
C PRO A 175 -10.71 -11.42 6.13
N ALA A 176 -9.80 -12.40 6.22
CA ALA A 176 -9.29 -12.91 7.49
C ALA A 176 -8.39 -11.87 8.20
N ALA A 177 -7.68 -11.05 7.43
CA ALA A 177 -6.87 -9.93 7.93
C ALA A 177 -6.68 -8.84 6.86
N LEU A 178 -6.37 -7.62 7.32
CA LEU A 178 -5.90 -6.51 6.49
C LEU A 178 -4.40 -6.29 6.61
N LEU A 179 -3.73 -6.01 5.50
CA LEU A 179 -2.30 -5.68 5.45
C LEU A 179 -2.12 -4.31 4.78
N LEU A 180 -1.92 -3.27 5.59
CA LEU A 180 -1.93 -1.90 5.10
C LEU A 180 -0.54 -1.29 5.29
N ALA A 181 0.13 -0.94 4.18
CA ALA A 181 1.42 -0.26 4.22
C ALA A 181 1.22 1.25 4.09
N TYR A 182 1.77 2.00 5.05
CA TYR A 182 1.80 3.48 5.14
C TYR A 182 0.53 4.12 4.58
N PRO A 183 -0.63 3.83 5.18
CA PRO A 183 -1.92 4.10 4.57
C PRO A 183 -2.24 5.59 4.49
N PHE A 184 -2.81 6.02 3.36
CA PHE A 184 -3.39 7.36 3.19
C PHE A 184 -4.92 7.29 3.20
N VAL A 185 -5.53 7.34 4.39
CA VAL A 185 -6.98 7.04 4.56
C VAL A 185 -7.83 8.20 5.08
N HIS A 186 -7.24 9.31 5.49
CA HIS A 186 -7.94 10.47 6.05
C HIS A 186 -7.85 11.68 5.13
N PHE A 187 -8.97 12.41 5.00
CA PHE A 187 -8.99 13.77 4.46
C PHE A 187 -9.95 14.65 5.28
N PRO A 188 -9.53 15.84 5.75
CA PRO A 188 -8.16 16.36 5.69
C PRO A 188 -7.16 15.45 6.42
N ALA A 189 -5.93 15.39 5.91
CA ALA A 189 -4.88 14.56 6.52
C ALA A 189 -4.49 15.16 7.90
N PRO A 190 -4.31 14.33 8.95
CA PRO A 190 -3.84 14.83 10.24
C PRO A 190 -2.44 15.43 10.11
N ALA A 191 -2.18 16.52 10.82
CA ALA A 191 -0.88 17.19 10.78
C ALA A 191 0.18 16.38 11.53
N LEU A 192 1.43 16.54 11.09
CA LEU A 192 2.60 16.09 11.84
C LEU A 192 2.73 16.88 13.16
N ASP A 193 3.21 16.21 14.21
CA ASP A 193 3.68 16.92 15.40
C ASP A 193 4.98 17.68 15.12
N GLU A 194 5.35 18.63 16.00
CA GLU A 194 6.54 19.48 15.83
C GLU A 194 7.84 18.68 15.69
N THR A 195 7.95 17.53 16.37
CA THR A 195 9.16 16.70 16.34
C THR A 195 9.28 15.98 15.00
N ALA A 196 8.18 15.40 14.52
CA ALA A 196 8.12 14.75 13.21
C ALA A 196 8.34 15.79 12.09
N ALA A 197 7.65 16.94 12.15
CA ALA A 197 7.84 18.05 11.21
C ALA A 197 9.30 18.56 11.15
N ALA A 198 10.00 18.56 12.29
CA ALA A 198 11.40 18.95 12.34
C ALA A 198 12.33 17.97 11.62
N ARG A 199 12.13 16.66 11.80
CA ARG A 199 12.89 15.60 11.10
C ARG A 199 12.60 15.57 9.62
N MET A 200 11.36 15.88 9.29
CA MET A 200 10.85 15.92 7.93
C MET A 200 11.55 16.93 7.02
N ARG A 201 12.24 17.94 7.59
CA ARG A 201 13.12 18.85 6.83
C ARG A 201 14.29 18.17 6.12
N ASP A 202 14.69 16.98 6.57
CA ASP A 202 15.78 16.20 5.96
C ASP A 202 15.31 15.39 4.74
N VAL A 203 13.99 15.33 4.49
CA VAL A 203 13.41 14.62 3.34
C VAL A 203 13.41 15.54 2.11
N PRO A 204 13.94 15.08 0.95
CA PRO A 204 13.90 15.85 -0.29
C PRO A 204 12.47 16.29 -0.65
N GLN A 205 12.30 17.54 -1.07
CA GLN A 205 10.98 18.15 -1.33
C GLN A 205 10.13 17.36 -2.34
N LEU A 206 10.78 16.76 -3.35
CA LEU A 206 10.13 15.92 -4.36
C LEU A 206 9.41 14.69 -3.78
N LEU A 207 9.82 14.23 -2.59
CA LEU A 207 9.27 13.05 -1.91
C LEU A 207 8.30 13.42 -0.79
N ARG A 208 7.97 14.71 -0.65
CA ARG A 208 7.07 15.23 0.39
C ARG A 208 5.63 15.19 -0.08
N PHE A 209 4.71 14.99 0.87
CA PHE A 209 3.29 15.23 0.65
C PHE A 209 2.88 16.51 1.35
N THR A 210 2.97 17.63 0.63
CA THR A 210 2.46 18.92 1.10
C THR A 210 0.93 18.91 1.16
N THR A 211 0.33 19.82 1.93
CA THR A 211 -1.13 20.00 1.97
C THR A 211 -1.72 20.16 0.57
N GLU A 212 -1.10 20.98 -0.28
CA GLU A 212 -1.54 21.18 -1.67
C GLU A 212 -1.47 19.88 -2.50
N SER A 213 -0.40 19.09 -2.35
CA SER A 213 -0.30 17.80 -3.06
C SER A 213 -1.34 16.78 -2.60
N ILE A 214 -1.69 16.79 -1.30
CA ILE A 214 -2.73 15.93 -0.73
C ILE A 214 -4.11 16.37 -1.22
N GLU A 215 -4.40 17.67 -1.22
CA GLU A 215 -5.62 18.22 -1.80
C GLU A 215 -5.73 17.87 -3.28
N HIS A 216 -4.66 18.03 -4.05
CA HIS A 216 -4.65 17.64 -5.46
C HIS A 216 -4.92 16.14 -5.65
N MET A 217 -4.26 15.28 -4.86
CA MET A 217 -4.46 13.84 -4.90
C MET A 217 -5.91 13.44 -4.58
N VAL A 218 -6.51 14.00 -3.52
CA VAL A 218 -7.90 13.72 -3.15
C VAL A 218 -8.88 14.29 -4.16
N HIS A 219 -8.64 15.49 -4.67
CA HIS A 219 -9.50 16.07 -5.72
C HIS A 219 -9.48 15.22 -6.99
N THR A 220 -8.29 14.78 -7.42
CA THR A 220 -8.14 13.90 -8.59
C THR A 220 -8.82 12.56 -8.37
N TYR A 221 -8.67 11.94 -7.20
CA TYR A 221 -9.31 10.67 -6.90
C TYR A 221 -10.84 10.79 -6.71
N ALA A 222 -11.31 11.68 -5.84
CA ALA A 222 -12.71 11.75 -5.44
C ALA A 222 -13.57 12.67 -6.34
N GLY A 223 -12.93 13.46 -7.22
CA GLY A 223 -13.58 14.50 -8.03
C GLY A 223 -14.10 15.69 -7.21
N ARG A 224 -13.79 15.76 -5.91
CA ARG A 224 -14.24 16.79 -4.96
C ARG A 224 -13.37 16.79 -3.70
N LEU A 225 -13.45 17.87 -2.91
CA LEU A 225 -12.76 18.00 -1.61
C LEU A 225 -13.71 18.11 -0.41
N THR A 226 -14.99 18.34 -0.64
CA THR A 226 -16.02 18.47 0.39
C THR A 226 -17.05 17.37 0.23
N ASP A 227 -17.74 17.04 1.32
CA ASP A 227 -18.80 16.03 1.34
C ASP A 227 -18.35 14.69 0.75
N LEU A 228 -17.14 14.26 1.12
CA LEU A 228 -16.56 13.01 0.66
C LEU A 228 -17.38 11.83 1.20
N PRO A 229 -17.73 10.85 0.35
CA PRO A 229 -18.30 9.59 0.80
C PRO A 229 -17.41 8.92 1.85
N PRO A 230 -17.96 8.29 2.90
CA PRO A 230 -17.16 7.68 3.97
C PRO A 230 -16.16 6.63 3.48
N ASP A 231 -16.45 5.90 2.40
CA ASP A 231 -15.56 4.90 1.80
C ASP A 231 -14.69 5.46 0.65
N ALA A 232 -14.77 6.75 0.34
CA ALA A 232 -13.78 7.41 -0.52
C ALA A 232 -12.49 7.64 0.28
N MET A 233 -12.59 8.26 1.46
CA MET A 233 -11.48 8.40 2.42
C MET A 233 -11.83 7.62 3.71
N PRO A 234 -11.48 6.33 3.76
CA PRO A 234 -12.09 5.36 4.68
C PRO A 234 -11.74 5.54 6.16
N GLY A 235 -10.78 6.39 6.51
CA GLY A 235 -10.42 6.68 7.91
C GLY A 235 -11.52 7.44 8.68
N ALA A 236 -12.48 8.06 7.98
CA ALA A 236 -13.65 8.69 8.61
C ALA A 236 -14.87 7.76 8.75
N ALA A 237 -14.80 6.53 8.24
CA ALA A 237 -15.91 5.58 8.28
C ALA A 237 -16.04 4.87 9.63
N ASN A 238 -17.15 4.15 9.82
CA ASN A 238 -17.27 3.20 10.93
C ASN A 238 -16.27 2.04 10.71
N LEU A 239 -15.36 1.82 11.66
CA LEU A 239 -14.34 0.76 11.59
C LEU A 239 -14.71 -0.49 12.42
N ALA A 240 -15.78 -0.44 13.21
CA ALA A 240 -16.18 -1.56 14.04
C ALA A 240 -16.51 -2.81 13.20
N GLY A 241 -16.09 -3.99 13.67
CA GLY A 241 -16.33 -5.26 12.98
C GLY A 241 -15.49 -5.48 11.72
N LEU A 242 -14.49 -4.65 11.46
CA LEU A 242 -13.43 -4.94 10.50
C LEU A 242 -12.51 -6.06 11.03
N PRO A 243 -11.81 -6.80 10.15
CA PRO A 243 -10.96 -7.91 10.56
C PRO A 243 -9.64 -7.41 11.18
N PRO A 244 -8.87 -8.32 11.85
CA PRO A 244 -7.55 -8.00 12.36
C PRO A 244 -6.67 -7.30 11.32
N THR A 245 -5.98 -6.24 11.73
CA THR A 245 -5.26 -5.35 10.81
C THR A 245 -3.78 -5.23 11.19
N GLY A 246 -2.89 -5.52 10.24
CA GLY A 246 -1.47 -5.20 10.33
C GLY A 246 -1.15 -3.91 9.59
N LEU A 247 -0.54 -2.95 10.27
CA LEU A 247 -0.14 -1.65 9.74
C LEU A 247 1.38 -1.54 9.69
N VAL A 248 1.95 -1.41 8.50
CA VAL A 248 3.34 -0.94 8.36
C VAL A 248 3.31 0.58 8.23
N LEU A 249 4.17 1.30 8.96
CA LEU A 249 4.29 2.75 8.93
C LEU A 249 5.73 3.13 8.59
N SER A 250 5.95 4.26 7.92
CA SER A 250 7.30 4.77 7.64
C SER A 250 7.61 5.93 8.58
N GLU A 251 8.79 5.96 9.20
CA GLU A 251 9.13 7.02 10.18
C GLU A 251 9.19 8.42 9.56
N TYR A 252 9.69 8.53 8.34
CA TYR A 252 9.84 9.77 7.58
C TYR A 252 8.73 9.93 6.52
N ASP A 253 7.48 10.05 6.98
CA ASP A 253 6.31 10.10 6.10
C ASP A 253 5.29 11.17 6.54
N ASP A 254 4.90 12.03 5.59
CA ASP A 254 3.93 13.11 5.79
C ASP A 254 2.52 12.56 6.02
N LEU A 255 2.26 11.35 5.56
CA LEU A 255 0.99 10.63 5.69
C LEU A 255 0.98 9.71 6.92
N ARG A 256 2.11 9.56 7.64
CA ARG A 256 2.19 8.75 8.87
C ARG A 256 1.12 9.10 9.90
N PRO A 257 0.79 10.39 10.17
CA PRO A 257 -0.28 10.73 11.10
C PRO A 257 -1.64 10.11 10.74
N SER A 258 -1.89 9.86 9.45
CA SER A 258 -3.09 9.15 8.97
C SER A 258 -3.10 7.69 9.43
N GLY A 259 -1.95 7.00 9.34
CA GLY A 259 -1.78 5.64 9.84
C GLY A 259 -1.80 5.55 11.37
N ASP A 260 -1.15 6.49 12.08
CA ASP A 260 -1.18 6.56 13.54
C ASP A 260 -2.62 6.83 14.07
N LEU A 261 -3.40 7.65 13.35
CA LEU A 261 -4.81 7.86 13.68
C LEU A 261 -5.65 6.61 13.40
N LEU A 262 -5.47 5.98 12.25
CA LEU A 262 -6.18 4.74 11.90
C LEU A 262 -5.95 3.64 12.95
N ALA A 263 -4.71 3.46 13.39
CA ALA A 263 -4.36 2.48 14.43
C ALA A 263 -5.19 2.70 15.69
N ARG A 264 -5.23 3.94 16.20
CA ARG A 264 -6.01 4.31 17.39
C ARG A 264 -7.51 4.09 17.18
N GLN A 265 -8.05 4.51 16.04
CA GLN A 265 -9.49 4.33 15.75
C GLN A 265 -9.88 2.85 15.66
N LEU A 266 -9.01 1.99 15.12
CA LEU A 266 -9.23 0.54 15.10
C LEU A 266 -9.23 -0.05 16.52
N GLU A 267 -8.27 0.34 17.37
CA GLU A 267 -8.22 -0.07 18.78
C GLU A 267 -9.49 0.36 19.54
N GLU A 268 -9.87 1.63 19.41
CA GLU A 268 -11.07 2.21 20.03
C GLU A 268 -12.35 1.53 19.54
N SER A 269 -12.37 1.03 18.30
CA SER A 269 -13.48 0.27 17.71
C SER A 269 -13.46 -1.22 18.06
N GLY A 270 -12.50 -1.67 18.88
CA GLY A 270 -12.36 -3.07 19.29
C GLY A 270 -11.80 -4.00 18.20
N VAL A 271 -11.19 -3.45 17.16
CA VAL A 271 -10.54 -4.23 16.09
C VAL A 271 -9.10 -4.56 16.51
N PRO A 272 -8.67 -5.84 16.48
CA PRO A 272 -7.28 -6.18 16.76
C PRO A 272 -6.36 -5.54 15.72
N VAL A 273 -5.45 -4.68 16.18
CA VAL A 273 -4.49 -4.00 15.31
C VAL A 273 -3.07 -4.18 15.81
N ARG A 274 -2.14 -4.31 14.88
CA ARG A 274 -0.71 -4.37 15.13
C ARG A 274 0.00 -3.40 14.21
N THR A 275 1.03 -2.76 14.71
CA THR A 275 1.82 -1.79 13.95
C THR A 275 3.29 -2.21 13.86
N TYR A 276 3.94 -1.87 12.77
CA TYR A 276 5.38 -1.93 12.57
C TYR A 276 5.85 -0.57 12.04
N LEU A 277 6.74 0.09 12.78
CA LEU A 277 7.33 1.36 12.34
C LEU A 277 8.67 1.07 11.66
N ALA A 278 8.72 1.20 10.34
CA ALA A 278 9.94 1.10 9.55
C ALA A 278 10.83 2.32 9.80
N THR A 279 11.88 2.12 10.61
CA THR A 279 12.67 3.23 11.13
C THR A 279 13.61 3.82 10.08
N GLY A 280 13.74 5.14 10.05
CA GLY A 280 14.54 5.83 9.03
C GLY A 280 14.01 5.69 7.58
N MET A 281 12.87 5.03 7.35
CA MET A 281 12.30 4.86 6.01
C MET A 281 11.31 5.96 5.68
N MET A 282 11.23 6.33 4.40
CA MET A 282 10.24 7.27 3.86
C MET A 282 9.01 6.55 3.33
N HIS A 283 7.96 7.31 3.03
CA HIS A 283 6.74 6.81 2.38
C HIS A 283 7.06 6.01 1.11
N GLY A 284 6.31 4.93 0.86
CA GLY A 284 6.47 4.10 -0.32
C GLY A 284 7.71 3.21 -0.28
N HIS A 285 8.25 2.89 0.91
CA HIS A 285 9.50 2.12 1.02
C HIS A 285 9.43 0.70 0.47
N LEU A 286 8.24 0.11 0.28
CA LEU A 286 8.10 -1.18 -0.41
C LEU A 286 8.27 -1.08 -1.93
N ASN A 287 8.47 0.13 -2.48
CA ASN A 287 9.03 0.28 -3.83
C ASN A 287 10.53 -0.02 -3.90
N ARG A 288 11.14 -0.41 -2.77
CA ARG A 288 12.54 -0.85 -2.68
C ARG A 288 12.61 -2.35 -2.40
N GLY A 289 13.75 -2.95 -2.67
CA GLY A 289 14.02 -4.36 -2.44
C GLY A 289 14.42 -4.71 -1.00
N PRO A 290 14.31 -6.00 -0.63
CA PRO A 290 14.61 -6.49 0.73
C PRO A 290 16.11 -6.46 1.09
N SER A 291 16.99 -6.01 0.19
CA SER A 291 18.38 -5.69 0.53
C SER A 291 18.49 -4.49 1.48
N LEU A 292 17.44 -3.67 1.56
CA LEU A 292 17.26 -2.72 2.65
C LEU A 292 16.55 -3.41 3.81
N GLU A 293 17.23 -3.52 4.96
CA GLU A 293 16.77 -4.28 6.13
C GLU A 293 15.33 -3.94 6.57
N GLU A 294 14.95 -2.67 6.56
CA GLU A 294 13.61 -2.24 6.96
C GLU A 294 12.50 -2.65 5.98
N VAL A 295 12.83 -2.86 4.70
CA VAL A 295 11.91 -3.44 3.72
C VAL A 295 11.70 -4.92 4.03
N ASP A 296 12.78 -5.65 4.29
CA ASP A 296 12.74 -7.07 4.63
C ASP A 296 11.89 -7.32 5.89
N ARG A 297 12.13 -6.54 6.95
CA ARG A 297 11.35 -6.58 8.20
C ARG A 297 9.88 -6.21 8.00
N SER A 298 9.58 -5.25 7.11
CA SER A 298 8.20 -4.89 6.76
C SER A 298 7.46 -6.05 6.06
N LEU A 299 8.15 -6.76 5.15
CA LEU A 299 7.61 -7.94 4.49
C LEU A 299 7.38 -9.08 5.49
N ASP A 300 8.33 -9.32 6.39
CA ASP A 300 8.21 -10.33 7.45
C ASP A 300 7.07 -10.03 8.42
N PHE A 301 6.85 -8.76 8.77
CA PHE A 301 5.69 -8.35 9.56
C PHE A 301 4.37 -8.68 8.86
N PHE A 302 4.26 -8.45 7.55
CA PHE A 302 3.09 -8.85 6.78
C PHE A 302 2.94 -10.37 6.68
N VAL A 303 4.02 -11.12 6.47
CA VAL A 303 4.00 -12.59 6.50
C VAL A 303 3.50 -13.09 7.86
N ALA A 304 3.96 -12.53 8.97
CA ALA A 304 3.47 -12.89 10.30
C ALA A 304 1.97 -12.58 10.46
N THR A 305 1.52 -11.43 9.96
CA THR A 305 0.11 -11.04 9.96
C THR A 305 -0.75 -12.00 9.14
N LEU A 306 -0.31 -12.36 7.93
CA LEU A 306 -0.97 -13.34 7.05
C LEU A 306 -1.15 -14.70 7.74
N LEU A 307 -0.12 -15.16 8.45
CA LEU A 307 -0.10 -16.45 9.10
C LEU A 307 -0.77 -16.44 10.50
N GLY A 308 -1.29 -15.30 10.94
CA GLY A 308 -1.87 -15.13 12.28
C GLY A 308 -0.86 -15.34 13.41
N ARG A 309 0.44 -15.13 13.14
CA ARG A 309 1.53 -15.32 14.10
C ARG A 309 1.92 -13.99 14.76
N PRO A 310 2.35 -13.99 16.04
CA PRO A 310 3.06 -12.83 16.58
C PRO A 310 4.29 -12.52 15.71
N PRO A 311 4.72 -11.26 15.60
CA PRO A 311 5.90 -10.94 14.83
C PRO A 311 7.12 -11.53 15.57
N ALA A 312 8.16 -11.90 14.84
CA ALA A 312 9.47 -12.05 15.47
C ALA A 312 9.87 -10.64 15.92
N LEU A 313 9.64 -10.32 17.20
CA LEU A 313 10.23 -9.13 17.79
C LEU A 313 11.70 -9.47 18.02
N ASP A 314 12.60 -8.68 17.45
CA ASP A 314 14.01 -8.75 17.81
C ASP A 314 14.15 -8.59 19.33
N GLU A 315 14.85 -9.53 19.97
CA GLU A 315 15.46 -9.34 21.29
C GLU A 315 16.60 -8.30 21.22
#